data_AF-A0A659P012-F1
#
_entry.id   AF-A0A659P012-F1
#
_cell.length_a   1.000
_cell.length_b   1.000
_cell.length_c   1.000
_cell.angle_alpha   90.00
_cell.angle_beta   90.00
_cell.angle_gamma   90.00
#
_symmetry.space_group_name_H-M   'P 1'
#
loop_
_entity.id
_entity.type
_entity.pdbx_description
1 polymer ?
#
loop_
_entity_poly.entity_id
_entity_poly.type
_entity_poly.pdbx_seq_one_letter_code
_entity_poly.pdbx_strand_id
1 'polypeptide(L)' 'MQAIQLTVEHYQASDGGHCKIEGLEQLRFALPSDIRQAARQLNQIANDADQGATGTIQYPVEG' A
#
# COMPACT_ATOMS: atom_id res chain seq x y z
N MET A 1 -13.41 7.22 12.93
CA MET A 1 -12.10 7.44 12.30
C MET A 1 -12.18 6.91 10.89
N GLN A 2 -11.63 7.62 9.90
CA GLN A 2 -11.55 7.12 8.52
C GLN A 2 -10.50 6.03 8.45
N ALA A 3 -10.81 4.95 7.75
CA ALA A 3 -9.90 3.83 7.59
C ALA A 3 -8.80 4.18 6.56
N ILE A 4 -7.58 3.73 6.82
CA ILE A 4 -6.39 4.12 6.07
C ILE A 4 -6.41 3.44 4.71
N GLN A 5 -6.45 4.24 3.64
CA GLN A 5 -6.38 3.76 2.26
C GLN A 5 -5.04 4.14 1.65
N LEU A 6 -4.28 3.15 1.20
CA LEU A 6 -3.01 3.39 0.53
C LEU A 6 -3.21 3.50 -0.99
N THR A 7 -2.61 4.53 -1.57
CA THR A 7 -2.50 4.69 -3.02
C THR A 7 -1.05 4.43 -3.41
N VAL A 8 -0.82 3.56 -4.38
CA VAL A 8 0.53 3.18 -4.80
C VAL A 8 0.71 3.35 -6.29
N GLU A 9 1.80 4.00 -6.66
CA GLU A 9 2.29 4.01 -8.03
C GLU A 9 3.42 2.99 -8.17
N HIS A 10 3.19 1.97 -8.99
CA HIS A 10 4.15 0.91 -9.27
C HIS A 10 4.97 1.24 -10.52
N TYR A 11 6.30 1.16 -10.38
CA TYR A 11 7.25 1.40 -11.45
C TYR A 11 8.03 0.12 -11.74
N GLN A 12 8.11 -0.22 -13.02
CA GLN A 12 9.00 -1.26 -13.48
C GLN A 12 10.40 -0.68 -13.63
N ALA A 13 11.37 -1.27 -12.93
CA ALA A 13 12.78 -0.95 -13.10
C ALA A 13 13.58 -2.21 -13.39
N SER A 14 14.70 -2.04 -14.08
CA SER A 14 15.58 -3.11 -14.55
C SER A 14 16.28 -3.88 -13.43
N ASP A 15 16.32 -3.33 -12.22
CA ASP A 15 16.92 -3.87 -10.99
C ASP A 15 15.89 -4.47 -10.02
N GLY A 16 14.61 -4.49 -10.39
CA GLY A 16 13.49 -4.87 -9.53
C GLY A 16 12.53 -3.69 -9.41
N GLY A 17 11.22 -3.96 -9.46
CA GLY A 17 10.20 -2.90 -9.39
C GLY A 17 10.36 -2.06 -8.11
N HIS A 18 10.02 -0.78 -8.21
CA HIS A 18 9.91 0.10 -7.04
C HIS A 18 8.53 0.76 -7.02
N CYS A 19 8.09 1.19 -5.85
CA CYS A 19 6.75 1.72 -5.66
C CYS A 19 6.76 2.97 -4.79
N LYS A 20 5.96 3.98 -5.18
CA LYS A 20 5.68 5.16 -4.37
C LYS A 20 4.36 4.94 -3.64
N ILE A 21 4.37 5.00 -2.31
CA ILE A 21 3.19 4.75 -1.46
C ILE A 21 2.76 6.06 -0.79
N GLU A 22 1.49 6.43 -0.96
CA GLU A 22 0.85 7.58 -0.31
C GLU A 22 -0.21 7.11 0.72
N GLY A 23 -0.41 7.87 1.80
CA GLY A 23 -1.39 7.56 2.86
C GLY A 23 -0.78 7.03 4.16
N LEU A 24 0.52 6.73 4.19
CA LEU A 24 1.22 6.24 5.40
C LEU A 24 1.30 7.27 6.52
N GLU A 25 1.25 8.57 6.20
CA GLU A 25 1.23 9.66 7.18
C GLU A 25 0.05 9.59 8.15
N GLN A 26 -1.04 8.92 7.75
CA GLN A 26 -2.22 8.71 8.57
C GLN A 26 -1.96 7.71 9.72
N LEU A 27 -0.90 6.91 9.65
CA LEU A 27 -0.51 5.97 10.72
C LEU A 27 0.04 6.64 11.98
N ARG A 28 0.37 7.94 11.95
CA ARG A 28 0.94 8.68 13.09
C ARG A 28 0.05 8.68 14.34
N PHE A 29 -1.26 8.50 14.16
CA PHE A 29 -2.26 8.42 15.23
C PHE A 29 -3.30 7.31 14.96
N ALA A 30 -2.82 6.12 14.60
CA ALA A 30 -3.67 4.99 14.21
C ALA A 30 -4.11 4.11 15.39
N LEU A 31 -5.30 3.53 15.28
CA LEU A 31 -5.72 2.42 16.15
C LEU A 31 -5.00 1.12 15.74
N PRO A 32 -4.87 0.14 16.65
CA PRO A 32 -4.30 -1.17 16.30
C PRO A 32 -5.01 -1.87 15.13
N SER A 33 -6.31 -1.64 14.93
CA SER A 33 -7.07 -2.13 13.77
C SER A 33 -6.54 -1.54 12.47
N ASP A 34 -6.31 -0.23 12.45
CA ASP A 34 -5.87 0.51 11.26
C ASP A 34 -4.44 0.11 10.88
N ILE A 35 -3.58 -0.15 11.90
CA ILE A 35 -2.22 -0.68 11.69
C ILE A 35 -2.28 -2.05 11.02
N ARG A 36 -3.15 -2.96 11.49
CA ARG A 36 -3.28 -4.30 10.90
C ARG A 36 -3.81 -4.24 9.47
N GLN A 37 -4.77 -3.35 9.22
CA GLN A 37 -5.32 -3.13 7.89
C GLN A 37 -4.26 -2.57 6.94
N ALA A 38 -3.48 -1.58 7.37
CA ALA A 38 -2.36 -1.03 6.59
C ALA A 38 -1.29 -2.09 6.32
N ALA A 39 -0.96 -2.94 7.30
CA ALA A 39 -0.03 -4.05 7.11
C ALA A 39 -0.50 -5.06 6.05
N ARG A 40 -1.82 -5.36 5.99
CA ARG A 40 -2.39 -6.20 4.92
C ARG A 40 -2.23 -5.55 3.55
N GLN A 41 -2.51 -4.25 3.45
CA GLN A 41 -2.32 -3.51 2.19
C GLN A 41 -0.84 -3.51 1.78
N LEU A 42 0.09 -3.28 2.69
CA LEU A 42 1.54 -3.34 2.42
C LEU A 42 2.00 -4.71 1.92
N ASN A 43 1.49 -5.80 2.49
CA ASN A 43 1.77 -7.15 1.97
C ASN A 43 1.25 -7.32 0.55
N GLN A 44 0.07 -6.79 0.24
CA GLN A 44 -0.49 -6.88 -1.10
C GLN A 44 0.28 -6.04 -2.11
N ILE A 45 0.73 -4.84 -1.71
CA ILE A 45 1.61 -3.98 -2.51
C ILE A 45 2.91 -4.72 -2.88
N ALA A 46 3.55 -5.37 -1.91
CA ALA A 46 4.77 -6.14 -2.16
C ALA A 46 4.53 -7.28 -3.16
N ASN A 47 3.45 -8.06 -2.95
CA ASN A 47 3.08 -9.15 -3.84
C ASN A 47 2.79 -8.67 -5.27
N ASP A 48 2.10 -7.54 -5.42
CA ASP A 48 1.77 -6.96 -6.73
C ASP A 48 3.03 -6.47 -7.44
N ALA A 49 3.95 -5.83 -6.70
CA ALA A 49 5.24 -5.41 -7.24
C ALA A 49 6.09 -6.61 -7.70
N ASP A 50 6.16 -7.68 -6.91
CA ASP A 50 6.84 -8.93 -7.26
C ASP A 50 6.22 -9.61 -8.49
N GLN A 51 4.90 -9.45 -8.69
CA GLN A 51 4.17 -9.94 -9.86
C GLN A 51 4.25 -9.02 -11.08
N GLY A 52 4.95 -7.88 -10.96
CA GLY A 52 5.15 -6.94 -12.07
C GLY A 52 3.97 -6.00 -12.32
N ALA A 53 3.19 -5.67 -11.29
CA ALA A 53 2.18 -4.61 -11.39
C ALA A 53 2.80 -3.28 -11.83
N THR A 54 2.02 -2.47 -12.55
CA THR A 54 2.45 -1.17 -13.06
C THR A 54 1.32 -0.16 -12.97
N GLY A 55 1.66 1.12 -12.79
CA GLY A 55 0.70 2.22 -12.72
C GLY A 55 0.12 2.42 -11.31
N THR A 56 -0.91 3.26 -11.22
CA THR A 56 -1.51 3.65 -9.95
C THR A 56 -2.62 2.67 -9.52
N ILE A 57 -2.48 2.11 -8.33
CA ILE A 57 -3.45 1.19 -7.70
C ILE A 57 -3.85 1.77 -6.34
N GLN A 58 -5.16 1.77 -6.07
CA GLN A 58 -5.70 2.12 -4.77
C GLN A 58 -6.07 0.83 -4.03
N TYR A 59 -5.46 0.60 -2.88
CA TYR A 59 -5.66 -0.65 -2.14
C TYR A 59 -6.94 -0.57 -1.30
N PRO A 60 -7.74 -1.65 -1.28
CA PRO A 60 -9.03 -1.63 -0.63
C PRO A 60 -8.89 -1.57 0.90
N VAL A 61 -9.91 -0.96 1.48
CA VAL A 61 -10.07 -0.69 2.89
C VAL A 61 -11.06 -1.71 3.47
N GLU A 62 -10.86 -3.00 3.19
CA GLU A 62 -11.82 -4.02 3.65
C GLU A 62 -11.58 -4.37 5.13
N GLY A 63 -12.69 -4.49 5.86
CA GLY A 63 -12.78 -4.73 7.31
C GLY A 63 -12.47 -6.15 7.74
#